data_AF-A0A6P8XEJ7-F1
#
_entry.id   AF-A0A6P8XEJ7-F1
#
_cell.length_a   1.000
_cell.length_b   1.000
_cell.length_c   1.000
_cell.angle_alpha   90.00
_cell.angle_beta   90.00
_cell.angle_gamma   90.00
#
_symmetry.space_group_name_H-M   'P 1'
#
loop_
_entity.id
_entity.type
_entity.pdbx_description
1 polymer ?
#
loop_
_entity_poly.entity_id
_entity_poly.type
_entity_poly.pdbx_seq_one_letter_code
_entity_poly.pdbx_strand_id
1 'polypeptide(L)'
;MSDVDPNDMVYCPYDKAHKMLRKKLQQHIIKCREYFKDEIELMVCPFNKAHLIPEPEFFQHTKTCDDRKIIAHYQHNAAAELVEDTKHEKIETEENWDDDDVPDYDPEAYASNANVLRSAKGIFPAQRKAFVKEERKRLLEEQSDDDTANDNINLPQAMPIPTRITTSTSNRSAPYKLSNRQR
;
A
#
# COMPACT_ATOMS: atom_id res chain seq x y z
N MET A 1 -26.37 -21.24 -6.38
CA MET A 1 -25.95 -19.88 -6.01
C MET A 1 -26.80 -18.91 -6.80
N SER A 2 -27.44 -17.94 -6.15
CA SER A 2 -28.12 -16.86 -6.86
C SER A 2 -27.05 -15.90 -7.37
N ASP A 3 -26.77 -15.94 -8.67
CA ASP A 3 -25.87 -14.98 -9.31
C ASP A 3 -26.53 -13.61 -9.31
N VAL A 4 -26.24 -12.81 -8.29
CA VAL A 4 -26.77 -11.45 -8.15
C VAL A 4 -26.01 -10.54 -9.10
N ASP A 5 -26.71 -9.99 -10.10
CA ASP A 5 -26.11 -9.08 -11.10
C ASP A 5 -25.52 -7.82 -10.43
N PRO A 6 -24.21 -7.53 -10.61
CA PRO A 6 -23.57 -6.32 -10.10
C PRO A 6 -24.18 -5.01 -10.62
N ASN A 7 -24.91 -5.06 -11.74
CA ASN A 7 -25.57 -3.90 -12.35
C ASN A 7 -27.03 -3.73 -11.91
N ASP A 8 -27.49 -4.53 -10.96
CA ASP A 8 -28.82 -4.37 -10.37
C ASP A 8 -28.95 -3.06 -9.57
N MET A 9 -30.13 -2.46 -9.62
CA MET A 9 -30.47 -1.21 -8.95
C MET A 9 -31.12 -1.49 -7.60
N VAL A 10 -30.40 -1.16 -6.53
CA VAL A 10 -30.79 -1.42 -5.14
C VAL A 10 -31.04 -0.12 -4.38
N TYR A 11 -31.85 -0.23 -3.33
CA TYR A 11 -32.16 0.88 -2.43
C TYR A 11 -31.21 0.90 -1.23
N CYS A 12 -30.91 2.09 -0.72
CA CYS A 12 -30.12 2.21 0.51
C CYS A 12 -30.94 1.76 1.73
N PRO A 13 -30.35 0.97 2.65
CA PRO A 13 -31.01 0.58 3.90
C PRO A 13 -31.36 1.75 4.84
N TYR A 14 -30.61 2.86 4.77
CA TYR A 14 -30.87 4.06 5.59
C TYR A 14 -31.98 4.93 5.01
N ASP A 15 -32.02 5.08 3.68
CA ASP A 15 -33.01 5.93 3.01
C ASP A 15 -33.46 5.30 1.68
N LYS A 16 -34.77 5.04 1.56
CA LYS A 16 -35.38 4.46 0.37
C LYS A 16 -35.39 5.43 -0.82
N ALA A 17 -35.13 6.73 -0.63
CA ALA A 17 -34.96 7.68 -1.72
C ALA A 17 -33.66 7.43 -2.51
N HIS A 18 -32.64 6.88 -1.86
CA HIS A 18 -31.37 6.56 -2.50
C HIS A 18 -31.47 5.24 -3.28
N LYS A 19 -31.55 5.35 -4.61
CA LYS A 19 -31.48 4.23 -5.55
C LYS A 19 -30.17 4.26 -6.32
N MET A 20 -29.43 3.15 -6.32
CA MET A 20 -28.14 3.07 -6.99
C MET A 20 -27.73 1.64 -7.35
N LEU A 21 -26.67 1.50 -8.14
CA LEU A 21 -26.11 0.21 -8.50
C LEU A 21 -25.58 -0.54 -7.28
N ARG A 22 -25.78 -1.86 -7.23
CA ARG A 22 -25.30 -2.75 -6.16
C ARG A 22 -23.81 -2.58 -5.86
N LYS A 23 -22.97 -2.48 -6.89
CA LYS A 23 -21.52 -2.22 -6.75
C LYS A 23 -21.17 -0.90 -6.05
N LYS A 24 -22.04 0.11 -6.13
CA LYS A 24 -21.83 1.43 -5.50
C LYS A 24 -22.42 1.52 -4.09
N LEU A 25 -23.34 0.62 -3.74
CA LEU A 25 -24.04 0.63 -2.46
C LEU A 25 -23.07 0.59 -1.27
N GLN A 26 -22.03 -0.24 -1.32
CA GLN A 26 -21.07 -0.37 -0.21
C GLN A 26 -20.36 0.95 0.11
N GLN A 27 -19.92 1.69 -0.92
CA GLN A 27 -19.26 2.98 -0.74
C GLN A 27 -20.24 4.06 -0.25
N HIS A 28 -21.49 3.99 -0.72
CA HIS A 28 -22.55 4.91 -0.29
C HIS A 28 -22.93 4.71 1.17
N ILE A 29 -23.10 3.46 1.62
CA ILE A 29 -23.46 3.10 2.99
C ILE A 29 -22.51 3.72 4.01
N ILE A 30 -21.19 3.74 3.74
CA ILE A 30 -20.20 4.32 4.68
C ILE A 30 -20.53 5.78 4.96
N LYS A 31 -20.87 6.55 3.93
CA LYS A 31 -21.24 7.97 4.05
C LYS A 31 -22.64 8.13 4.62
N CYS A 32 -23.61 7.37 4.11
CA CYS A 32 -25.00 7.43 4.52
C CYS A 32 -25.15 7.11 6.01
N ARG A 33 -24.38 6.14 6.51
CA ARG A 33 -24.28 5.83 7.93
C ARG A 33 -23.92 7.06 8.74
N GLU A 34 -22.99 7.90 8.30
CA GLU A 34 -22.57 9.11 9.04
C GLU A 34 -23.64 10.19 9.11
N TYR A 35 -24.45 10.32 8.06
CA TYR A 35 -25.54 11.30 8.04
C TYR A 35 -26.74 10.88 8.90
N PHE A 36 -27.08 9.59 8.92
CA PHE A 36 -28.27 9.07 9.61
C PHE A 36 -27.96 8.34 10.93
N LYS A 37 -26.78 8.55 11.54
CA LYS A 37 -26.37 7.86 12.79
C LYS A 37 -27.38 8.01 13.92
N ASP A 38 -28.04 9.17 13.99
CA ASP A 38 -28.88 9.55 15.11
C ASP A 38 -30.36 9.19 14.90
N GLU A 39 -30.77 8.91 13.65
CA GLU A 39 -32.17 8.67 13.29
C GLU A 39 -32.50 7.18 13.13
N ILE A 40 -31.57 6.39 12.57
CA ILE A 40 -31.82 4.99 12.20
C ILE A 40 -30.66 4.11 12.66
N GLU A 41 -30.93 3.26 13.63
CA GLU A 41 -30.00 2.22 14.05
C GLU A 41 -30.23 0.94 13.23
N LEU A 42 -29.25 0.59 12.40
CA LEU A 42 -29.23 -0.66 11.64
C LEU A 42 -28.24 -1.63 12.27
N MET A 43 -28.71 -2.86 12.48
CA MET A 43 -27.91 -3.95 13.04
C MET A 43 -27.21 -4.71 11.91
N VAL A 44 -25.97 -5.13 12.18
CA VAL A 44 -25.16 -5.91 11.24
C VAL A 44 -25.43 -7.39 11.46
N CYS A 45 -25.72 -8.14 10.38
CA CYS A 45 -25.92 -9.58 10.48
C CYS A 45 -24.67 -10.31 10.98
N PRO A 46 -24.79 -11.29 11.89
CA PRO A 46 -23.67 -12.12 12.34
C PRO A 46 -23.01 -12.95 11.23
N PHE A 47 -23.76 -13.32 10.20
CA PHE A 47 -23.30 -14.20 9.12
C PHE A 47 -22.68 -13.43 7.95
N ASN A 48 -23.17 -12.23 7.67
CA ASN A 48 -22.65 -11.38 6.58
C ASN A 48 -22.66 -9.91 6.98
N LYS A 49 -21.47 -9.30 7.02
CA LYS A 49 -21.28 -7.90 7.41
C LYS A 49 -21.86 -6.89 6.40
N ALA A 50 -22.20 -7.32 5.18
CA ALA A 50 -22.86 -6.49 4.19
C ALA A 50 -24.37 -6.35 4.44
N HIS A 51 -24.98 -7.25 5.22
CA HIS A 51 -26.39 -7.14 5.55
C HIS A 51 -26.59 -6.16 6.71
N LEU A 52 -27.24 -5.04 6.39
CA LEU A 52 -27.70 -4.04 7.34
C LEU A 52 -29.22 -4.18 7.46
N ILE A 53 -29.70 -4.50 8.65
CA ILE A 53 -31.12 -4.80 8.89
C ILE A 53 -31.64 -3.90 10.01
N PRO A 54 -32.85 -3.34 9.89
CA PRO A 54 -33.50 -2.64 11.00
C PRO A 54 -33.68 -3.56 12.22
N GLU A 55 -33.53 -3.00 13.42
CA GLU A 55 -33.73 -3.71 14.69
C GLU A 55 -34.98 -4.62 14.74
N PRO A 56 -36.20 -4.20 14.34
CA PRO A 56 -37.39 -5.05 14.44
C PRO A 56 -37.35 -6.29 13.54
N GLU A 57 -36.66 -6.23 12.40
CA GLU A 57 -36.56 -7.34 11.45
C GLU A 57 -35.33 -8.22 11.69
N PHE A 58 -34.41 -7.77 12.56
CA PHE A 58 -33.13 -8.44 12.80
C PHE A 58 -33.31 -9.89 13.29
N PHE A 59 -34.24 -10.12 14.23
CA PHE A 59 -34.48 -11.47 14.76
C PHE A 59 -35.00 -12.43 13.69
N GLN A 60 -35.89 -11.98 12.81
CA GLN A 60 -36.39 -12.79 11.70
C GLN A 60 -35.30 -13.05 10.66
N HIS A 61 -34.48 -12.04 10.36
CA HIS A 61 -33.34 -12.17 9.45
C HIS A 61 -32.37 -13.25 9.92
N THR A 62 -31.98 -13.27 11.20
CA THR A 62 -31.04 -14.28 11.71
C THR A 62 -31.53 -15.72 11.52
N LYS A 63 -32.84 -15.95 11.49
CA LYS A 63 -33.43 -17.28 11.23
C LYS A 63 -33.43 -17.65 9.75
N THR A 64 -33.64 -16.66 8.86
CA THR A 64 -33.95 -16.85 7.44
C THR A 64 -32.83 -16.43 6.48
N CYS A 65 -31.73 -15.86 6.99
CA CYS A 65 -30.60 -15.40 6.20
C CYS A 65 -30.03 -16.50 5.30
N ASP A 66 -29.83 -16.21 4.02
CA ASP A 66 -29.28 -17.17 3.06
C ASP A 66 -27.84 -17.56 3.39
N ASP A 67 -27.04 -16.61 3.88
CA ASP A 67 -25.63 -16.84 4.24
C ASP A 67 -25.47 -17.75 5.48
N ARG A 68 -26.55 -17.96 6.24
CA ARG A 68 -26.56 -18.96 7.33
C ARG A 68 -26.29 -20.37 6.79
N LYS A 69 -26.72 -20.67 5.56
CA LYS A 69 -26.53 -21.97 4.92
C LYS A 69 -25.05 -22.27 4.70
N ILE A 70 -24.24 -21.25 4.43
CA ILE A 70 -22.79 -21.38 4.24
C ILE A 70 -22.14 -21.90 5.53
N ILE A 71 -22.45 -21.29 6.67
CA ILE A 71 -21.89 -21.69 7.96
C ILE A 71 -22.40 -23.08 8.37
N ALA A 72 -23.70 -23.34 8.20
CA ALA A 72 -24.27 -24.65 8.49
C ALA A 72 -23.64 -25.76 7.64
N HIS A 73 -23.33 -25.49 6.37
CA HIS A 73 -22.63 -26.40 5.49
C HIS A 73 -21.23 -26.75 6.01
N TYR A 74 -20.45 -25.76 6.47
CA TYR A 74 -19.14 -26.02 7.06
C TYR A 74 -19.20 -26.77 8.40
N GLN A 75 -20.27 -26.60 9.18
CA GLN A 75 -20.43 -27.26 10.48
C GLN A 75 -20.94 -28.71 10.36
N HIS A 76 -21.81 -28.98 9.40
CA HIS A 76 -22.53 -30.25 9.30
C HIS A 76 -22.01 -31.17 8.20
N ASN A 77 -21.22 -30.67 7.26
CA ASN A 77 -20.62 -31.55 6.28
C ASN A 77 -19.47 -32.32 6.90
N ALA A 78 -19.38 -33.61 6.54
CA ALA A 78 -18.20 -34.40 6.81
C ALA A 78 -16.97 -33.70 6.21
N ALA A 79 -15.84 -33.78 6.90
CA ALA A 79 -14.57 -33.36 6.34
C ALA A 79 -14.40 -34.03 4.97
N ALA A 80 -13.98 -33.25 3.97
CA ALA A 80 -13.72 -33.80 2.65
C ALA A 80 -12.72 -34.96 2.79
N GLU A 81 -13.09 -36.13 2.27
CA GLU A 81 -12.18 -37.26 2.20
C GLU A 81 -11.00 -36.85 1.31
N LEU A 82 -9.79 -36.86 1.89
CA LEU A 82 -8.57 -36.58 1.15
C LEU A 82 -8.25 -37.77 0.24
N VAL A 83 -8.82 -37.79 -0.95
CA VAL A 83 -8.50 -38.77 -2.00
C VAL A 83 -7.04 -38.61 -2.41
N GLU A 84 -6.35 -39.69 -2.78
CA GLU A 84 -4.95 -39.62 -3.23
C GLU A 84 -4.75 -38.63 -4.38
N ASP A 85 -5.73 -38.49 -5.28
CA ASP A 85 -5.75 -37.50 -6.37
C ASP A 85 -5.66 -36.03 -5.89
N THR A 86 -6.04 -35.75 -4.63
CA THR A 86 -5.95 -34.40 -4.05
C THR A 86 -4.57 -34.07 -3.49
N LYS A 87 -3.69 -35.08 -3.37
CA LYS A 87 -2.30 -34.89 -2.94
C LYS A 87 -1.44 -34.70 -4.17
N HIS A 88 -0.85 -33.52 -4.28
CA HIS A 88 0.23 -33.34 -5.24
C HIS A 88 1.46 -34.11 -4.74
N GLU A 89 2.19 -34.75 -5.66
CA GLU A 89 3.49 -35.32 -5.32
C GLU A 89 4.39 -34.22 -4.73
N LYS A 90 5.21 -34.59 -3.74
CA LYS A 90 6.13 -33.63 -3.15
C LYS A 90 7.12 -33.22 -4.24
N ILE A 91 7.05 -31.96 -4.67
CA ILE A 91 7.99 -31.41 -5.63
C ILE A 91 9.34 -31.33 -4.91
N GLU A 92 10.30 -32.14 -5.32
CA GLU A 92 11.68 -32.02 -4.84
C GLU A 92 12.30 -30.79 -5.48
N THR A 93 12.61 -29.78 -4.68
CA THR A 93 13.36 -28.60 -5.12
C THR A 93 14.73 -28.63 -4.48
N GLU A 94 15.76 -28.37 -5.28
CA GLU A 94 17.16 -28.33 -4.83
C GLU A 94 17.44 -27.08 -3.97
N GLU A 95 16.60 -26.06 -4.07
CA GLU A 95 16.68 -24.80 -3.32
C GLU A 95 15.49 -24.71 -2.36
N ASN A 96 15.76 -24.64 -1.06
CA ASN A 96 14.76 -24.45 -0.01
C ASN A 96 15.01 -23.09 0.66
N TRP A 97 14.04 -22.18 0.52
CA TRP A 97 14.10 -20.85 1.13
C TRP A 97 14.18 -20.88 2.67
N ASP A 98 13.84 -22.01 3.29
CA ASP A 98 13.97 -22.21 4.74
C ASP A 98 15.39 -22.63 5.19
N ASP A 99 16.23 -23.12 4.27
CA ASP A 99 17.60 -23.60 4.55
C ASP A 99 18.71 -22.58 4.20
N ASP A 100 18.33 -21.43 3.61
CA ASP A 100 19.25 -20.34 3.25
C ASP A 100 19.63 -19.51 4.50
N ASP A 101 20.63 -19.98 5.26
CA ASP A 101 21.24 -19.21 6.36
C ASP A 101 22.21 -18.15 5.81
N VAL A 102 21.64 -17.13 5.17
CA VAL A 102 22.36 -15.96 4.67
C VAL A 102 22.34 -14.88 5.75
N PRO A 103 23.48 -14.21 6.04
CA PRO A 103 23.50 -13.09 6.96
C PRO A 103 22.52 -11.98 6.56
N ASP A 104 21.96 -11.30 7.56
CA ASP A 104 21.08 -10.16 7.34
C ASP A 104 21.76 -9.12 6.42
N TYR A 105 21.02 -8.69 5.41
CA TYR A 105 21.48 -7.63 4.51
C TYR A 105 21.63 -6.31 5.27
N ASP A 106 22.87 -5.79 5.36
CA ASP A 106 23.14 -4.47 5.92
C ASP A 106 23.10 -3.37 4.82
N PRO A 107 22.05 -2.53 4.80
CA PRO A 107 21.93 -1.47 3.82
C PRO A 107 22.99 -0.39 3.99
N GLU A 108 23.56 -0.20 5.18
CA GLU A 108 24.58 0.83 5.41
C GLU A 108 25.93 0.42 4.82
N ALA A 109 26.31 -0.85 4.99
CA ALA A 109 27.50 -1.44 4.37
C ALA A 109 27.40 -1.47 2.83
N TYR A 110 26.22 -1.72 2.28
CA TYR A 110 26.01 -1.58 0.84
C TYR A 110 26.11 -0.13 0.40
N ALA A 111 25.43 0.78 1.10
CA ALA A 111 25.37 2.19 0.71
C ALA A 111 26.75 2.88 0.75
N SER A 112 27.63 2.50 1.67
CA SER A 112 29.00 3.05 1.79
C SER A 112 29.86 2.74 0.56
N ASN A 113 29.65 1.59 -0.07
CA ASN A 113 30.44 1.14 -1.22
C ASN A 113 29.75 1.42 -2.56
N ALA A 114 28.41 1.37 -2.60
CA ALA A 114 27.65 1.58 -3.82
C ALA A 114 27.64 3.05 -4.25
N ASN A 115 27.47 3.28 -5.56
CA ASN A 115 27.28 4.61 -6.15
C ASN A 115 25.86 5.14 -5.85
N VAL A 116 25.57 5.37 -4.58
CA VAL A 116 24.30 5.88 -4.07
C VAL A 116 24.56 7.10 -3.20
N LEU A 117 23.69 8.12 -3.33
CA LEU A 117 23.79 9.32 -2.53
C LEU A 117 23.40 9.02 -1.07
N ARG A 118 24.35 9.14 -0.14
CA ARG A 118 24.09 8.95 1.29
C ARG A 118 23.68 10.27 1.96
N SER A 119 22.79 10.18 2.96
CA SER A 119 22.30 11.33 3.71
C SER A 119 22.65 11.20 5.19
N ALA A 120 23.37 12.18 5.74
CA ALA A 120 23.67 12.21 7.17
C ALA A 120 22.54 12.84 7.99
N LYS A 121 21.69 12.00 8.58
CA LYS A 121 20.56 12.41 9.44
C LYS A 121 21.05 12.62 10.87
N GLY A 122 20.53 13.63 11.56
CA GLY A 122 20.75 13.82 13.01
C GLY A 122 22.12 14.37 13.46
N ILE A 123 23.03 14.70 12.55
CA ILE A 123 24.37 15.22 12.91
C ILE A 123 24.46 16.75 12.91
N PHE A 124 25.43 17.26 13.67
CA PHE A 124 25.74 18.69 13.79
C PHE A 124 26.17 19.31 12.44
N PRO A 125 25.95 20.62 12.22
CA PRO A 125 26.26 21.26 10.94
C PRO A 125 27.72 21.08 10.47
N ALA A 126 28.68 21.12 11.40
CA ALA A 126 30.10 20.92 11.07
C ALA A 126 30.38 19.50 10.56
N GLN A 127 29.84 18.49 11.24
CA GLN A 127 29.95 17.09 10.85
C GLN A 127 29.25 16.82 9.52
N ARG A 128 28.11 17.48 9.25
CA ARG A 128 27.40 17.37 7.97
C ARG A 128 28.22 17.90 6.80
N LYS A 129 28.92 19.03 7.00
CA LYS A 129 29.84 19.57 5.98
C LYS A 129 31.01 18.62 5.71
N ALA A 130 31.57 18.01 6.75
CA ALA A 130 32.63 17.00 6.61
C ALA A 130 32.14 15.78 5.82
N PHE A 131 30.96 15.25 6.18
CA PHE A 131 30.33 14.13 5.48
C PHE A 131 30.08 14.42 3.99
N VAL A 132 29.54 15.60 3.65
CA VAL A 132 29.33 16.00 2.25
C VAL A 132 30.64 16.13 1.49
N LYS A 133 31.71 16.61 2.14
CA LYS A 133 33.05 16.70 1.53
C LYS A 133 33.61 15.31 1.22
N GLU A 134 33.45 14.37 2.15
CA GLU A 134 33.90 13.00 1.99
C GLU A 134 33.10 12.25 0.91
N GLU A 135 31.77 12.39 0.91
CA GLU A 135 30.91 11.82 -0.14
C GLU A 135 31.24 12.40 -1.52
N ARG A 136 31.56 13.70 -1.62
CA ARG A 136 32.03 14.30 -2.87
C ARG A 136 33.35 13.68 -3.32
N LYS A 137 34.31 13.49 -2.41
CA LYS A 137 35.58 12.83 -2.75
C LYS A 137 35.36 11.39 -3.21
N ARG A 138 34.49 10.63 -2.54
CA ARG A 138 34.14 9.26 -2.90
C ARG A 138 33.52 9.17 -4.30
N LEU A 139 32.63 10.10 -4.66
CA LEU A 139 31.90 10.07 -5.93
C LEU A 139 32.66 10.71 -7.10
N LEU A 140 33.51 11.71 -6.84
CA LEU A 140 34.15 12.54 -7.87
C LEU A 140 35.66 12.31 -8.06
N GLU A 141 36.29 11.45 -7.25
CA GLU A 141 37.74 11.14 -7.29
C GLU A 141 38.63 12.42 -7.40
N GLU A 142 38.31 13.43 -6.58
CA GLU A 142 39.14 14.64 -6.47
C GLU A 142 40.41 14.26 -5.68
N GLN A 143 41.52 14.06 -6.41
CA GLN A 143 42.86 13.86 -5.86
C GLN A 143 43.21 15.00 -4.90
N SER A 144 43.87 14.65 -3.79
CA SER A 144 44.32 15.59 -2.77
C SER A 144 45.20 16.68 -3.35
N ASP A 145 44.90 17.93 -3.01
CA ASP A 145 45.82 19.07 -3.16
C ASP A 145 47.06 18.83 -2.27
N ASP A 146 48.04 18.11 -2.78
CA ASP A 146 49.41 18.20 -2.31
C ASP A 146 50.28 18.52 -3.53
N ASP A 147 50.37 19.82 -3.84
CA ASP A 147 51.52 20.37 -4.52
C ASP A 147 51.67 21.86 -4.17
N THR A 148 52.88 22.15 -3.73
CA THR A 148 53.47 23.43 -3.38
C THR A 148 53.08 24.60 -4.29
N ALA A 149 53.05 25.78 -3.66
CA ALA A 149 52.97 27.10 -4.30
C ALA A 149 53.66 27.17 -5.68
N ASN A 150 52.87 27.44 -6.72
CA ASN A 150 53.27 28.42 -7.73
C ASN A 150 52.06 28.91 -8.52
N ASP A 151 51.87 30.23 -8.48
CA ASP A 151 50.99 30.96 -9.36
C ASP A 151 51.35 30.67 -10.83
N ASN A 152 50.37 30.25 -11.64
CA ASN A 152 50.07 30.93 -12.89
C ASN A 152 48.82 30.36 -13.56
N ILE A 153 47.99 31.30 -13.99
CA ILE A 153 46.70 31.13 -14.62
C ILE A 153 46.89 30.53 -16.02
N ASN A 154 46.25 29.38 -16.30
CA ASN A 154 45.65 29.16 -17.61
C ASN A 154 44.54 28.10 -17.57
N LEU A 155 43.34 28.53 -17.95
CA LEU A 155 42.11 27.75 -18.04
C LEU A 155 42.07 27.01 -19.38
N PRO A 156 41.92 25.67 -19.44
CA PRO A 156 41.50 25.00 -20.66
C PRO A 156 39.97 24.82 -20.69
N GLN A 157 39.47 24.91 -21.92
CA GLN A 157 38.07 25.03 -22.36
C GLN A 157 37.10 23.96 -21.84
N ALA A 158 35.84 24.40 -21.74
CA ALA A 158 34.66 23.66 -21.30
C ALA A 158 34.44 22.33 -22.03
N MET A 159 34.15 21.28 -21.25
CA MET A 159 33.57 20.03 -21.75
C MET A 159 32.07 20.24 -22.05
N PRO A 160 31.53 19.66 -23.15
CA PRO A 160 30.14 19.88 -23.54
C PRO A 160 29.17 19.17 -22.59
N ILE A 161 28.11 19.91 -22.22
CA ILE A 161 27.00 19.47 -21.37
C ILE A 161 26.15 18.45 -22.15
N PRO A 162 25.83 17.26 -21.62
CA PRO A 162 24.87 16.37 -22.28
C PRO A 162 23.46 16.95 -22.16
N THR A 163 22.79 17.09 -23.31
CA THR A 163 21.44 17.61 -23.45
C THR A 163 20.41 16.73 -22.73
N ARG A 164 19.57 17.39 -21.91
CA ARG A 164 18.46 16.81 -21.17
C ARG A 164 17.42 16.22 -22.14
N ILE A 165 17.21 14.91 -22.07
CA ILE A 165 16.10 14.23 -22.76
C ILE A 165 14.80 14.72 -22.12
N THR A 166 13.96 15.38 -22.91
CA THR A 166 12.63 15.85 -22.50
C THR A 166 11.64 14.70 -22.60
N THR A 167 11.35 14.04 -21.48
CA THR A 167 10.11 13.24 -21.36
C THR A 167 8.99 14.18 -20.92
N SER A 168 7.97 14.30 -21.76
CA SER A 168 6.76 15.09 -21.52
C SER A 168 5.96 14.58 -20.32
N THR A 169 5.96 15.35 -19.23
CA THR A 169 5.13 15.08 -18.05
C THR A 169 3.72 15.64 -18.27
N SER A 170 2.73 14.76 -18.40
CA SER A 170 1.31 15.14 -18.37
C SER A 170 0.93 15.62 -16.97
N ASN A 171 0.34 16.81 -16.88
CA ASN A 171 -0.20 17.38 -15.64
C ASN A 171 -1.23 16.44 -14.99
N ARG A 172 -0.93 15.93 -13.80
CA ARG A 172 -1.93 15.39 -12.88
C ARG A 172 -2.20 16.43 -11.79
N SER A 173 -3.40 16.99 -11.78
CA SER A 173 -3.89 17.87 -10.72
C SER A 173 -4.04 17.10 -9.41
N ALA A 174 -3.40 17.57 -8.34
CA ALA A 174 -3.58 17.03 -6.99
C ALA A 174 -4.97 17.36 -6.45
N PRO A 175 -5.76 16.39 -5.96
CA PRO A 175 -7.04 16.68 -5.35
C PRO A 175 -6.86 16.85 -3.82
N TYR A 176 -7.40 17.96 -3.32
CA TYR A 176 -7.67 18.32 -1.92
C TYR A 176 -6.58 19.07 -1.12
N LYS A 177 -6.99 20.26 -0.65
CA LYS A 177 -6.30 21.12 0.31
C LYS A 177 -6.74 20.73 1.73
N LEU A 178 -5.80 20.38 2.60
CA LEU A 178 -6.05 20.20 4.03
C LEU A 178 -6.16 21.59 4.69
N SER A 179 -7.26 21.85 5.39
CA SER A 179 -7.47 23.09 6.13
C SER A 179 -6.63 23.12 7.41
N ASN A 180 -5.82 24.16 7.58
CA ASN A 180 -5.05 24.44 8.80
C ASN A 180 -5.97 24.57 10.02
N ARG A 181 -5.78 23.73 11.04
CA ARG A 181 -6.27 23.99 12.40
C ARG A 181 -5.22 24.81 13.13
N GLN A 182 -5.53 26.07 13.42
CA GLN A 182 -4.76 26.90 14.34
C GLN A 182 -4.97 26.38 15.77
N ARG A 183 -3.88 26.40 16.53
CA ARG A 183 -3.79 26.04 17.94
C ARG A 183 -3.95 27.29 18.79
#